data_AF-A0A124FVE2-F1
#
_entry.id   AF-A0A124FVE2-F1
#
_cell.length_a   1.000
_cell.length_b   1.000
_cell.length_c   1.000
_cell.angle_alpha   90.00
_cell.angle_beta   90.00
_cell.angle_gamma   90.00
#
_symmetry.space_group_name_H-M   'P 1'
#
loop_
_entity.id
_entity.type
_entity.pdbx_description
1 polymer ?
#
loop_
_entity_poly.entity_id
_entity_poly.type
_entity_poly.pdbx_seq_one_letter_code
_entity_poly.pdbx_strand_id
1 'polypeptide(L)'
;MTGVLEKRNKILSMMRRITLDEGSFTVAEIARRIGIPRSTAQDWTNRLVLEECILLDAPGRGREPARYIARTALPRTLCKRIFTTCDEDLVEIYHECMSSGCAAFCRHHHGRAGGALSTVRRDGTLLRERGHLGNVSADVGLSPLPAVSVVAIRKDGDQIIQTIRSFGGPSYSLTEMMSRARGVQAVHTRRSGNIVEGYVYTKALRLVAIGIDDTDTEGNGATFALAYALLQHIGRMDGVMPIAHHVAMLSPAIAEKTAGNSCSLIEFAAEEHQIPGIIDQAASFIAGESSSPHWGIAVKIGLSRPERLLAYGAKARSDRIDIDEAKSLAEASGIRIAGGRGVIGALAAVSLHGCGDEVLLNPKIPI
;
A
#
# COMPACT_ATOMS: atom_id res chain seq x y z
N MET A 1 22.36 11.40 5.92
CA MET A 1 22.71 10.23 5.06
C MET A 1 21.65 9.89 4.01
N THR A 2 20.38 10.23 4.22
CA THR A 2 19.24 9.98 3.32
C THR A 2 19.42 10.56 1.90
N GLY A 3 19.86 11.81 1.77
CA GLY A 3 20.02 12.45 0.45
C GLY A 3 21.10 11.83 -0.46
N VAL A 4 22.10 11.15 0.11
CA VAL A 4 23.15 10.48 -0.67
C VAL A 4 22.61 9.19 -1.31
N LEU A 5 21.80 8.43 -0.57
CA LEU A 5 21.16 7.20 -1.05
C LEU A 5 20.11 7.49 -2.13
N GLU A 6 19.32 8.56 -1.96
CA GLU A 6 18.36 8.99 -2.99
C GLU A 6 19.06 9.42 -4.28
N LYS A 7 20.13 10.21 -4.17
CA LYS A 7 20.93 10.65 -5.33
C LYS A 7 21.58 9.46 -6.04
N ARG A 8 22.12 8.50 -5.28
CA ARG A 8 22.65 7.23 -5.80
C ARG A 8 21.59 6.48 -6.60
N ASN A 9 20.42 6.28 -6.03
CA ASN A 9 19.33 5.52 -6.66
C ASN A 9 18.84 6.20 -7.95
N LYS A 10 18.73 7.53 -7.96
CA LYS A 10 18.37 8.31 -9.14
C LYS A 10 19.39 8.11 -10.28
N ILE A 11 20.68 8.19 -9.97
CA ILE A 11 21.76 8.04 -10.97
C ILE A 11 21.80 6.61 -11.51
N LEU A 12 21.80 5.60 -10.64
CA LEU A 12 21.83 4.20 -11.06
C LEU A 12 20.58 3.81 -11.86
N SER A 13 19.40 4.34 -11.50
CA SER A 13 18.17 4.11 -12.28
C SER A 13 18.25 4.69 -13.68
N MET A 14 18.87 5.87 -13.84
CA MET A 14 19.09 6.47 -15.16
C MET A 14 20.06 5.63 -15.99
N MET A 15 21.19 5.23 -15.40
CA MET A 15 22.19 4.37 -16.05
C MET A 15 21.57 3.06 -16.57
N ARG A 16 20.74 2.40 -15.75
CA ARG A 16 20.02 1.18 -16.15
C ARG A 16 19.08 1.39 -17.32
N ARG A 17 18.33 2.49 -17.31
CA ARG A 17 17.40 2.83 -18.39
C ARG A 17 18.15 3.02 -19.71
N ILE A 18 19.25 3.76 -19.70
CA ILE A 18 20.05 3.97 -20.92
C ILE A 18 20.68 2.65 -21.39
N THR A 19 21.15 1.80 -20.48
CA THR A 19 21.63 0.46 -20.87
C THR A 19 20.54 -0.37 -21.53
N LEU A 20 19.29 -0.30 -21.04
CA LEU A 20 18.16 -0.98 -21.64
C LEU A 20 17.77 -0.43 -23.02
N ASP A 21 17.71 0.89 -23.16
CA ASP A 21 17.20 1.56 -24.35
C ASP A 21 18.27 1.67 -25.46
N GLU A 22 19.53 1.89 -25.07
CA GLU A 22 20.63 2.31 -25.97
C GLU A 22 21.86 1.38 -25.87
N GLY A 23 21.80 0.34 -25.03
CA GLY A 23 22.84 -0.68 -24.87
C GLY A 23 24.00 -0.26 -23.96
N SER A 24 24.42 1.01 -23.95
CA SER A 24 25.50 1.53 -23.08
C SER A 24 25.41 3.04 -22.89
N PHE A 25 26.13 3.59 -21.91
CA PHE A 25 26.17 5.03 -21.64
C PHE A 25 27.59 5.54 -21.37
N THR A 26 27.77 6.86 -21.48
CA THR A 26 29.02 7.55 -21.12
C THR A 26 28.83 8.45 -19.89
N VAL A 27 29.91 8.80 -19.19
CA VAL A 27 29.84 9.72 -18.04
C VAL A 27 29.28 11.10 -18.43
N ALA A 28 29.64 11.61 -19.61
CA ALA A 28 29.18 12.90 -20.10
C ALA A 28 27.66 12.90 -20.37
N GLU A 29 27.14 11.78 -20.85
CA GLU A 29 25.71 11.60 -21.07
C GLU A 29 24.91 11.55 -19.77
N ILE A 30 25.41 10.82 -18.77
CA ILE A 30 24.78 10.78 -17.44
C ILE A 30 24.77 12.17 -16.81
N ALA A 31 25.88 12.90 -16.87
CA ALA A 31 25.98 14.27 -16.36
C ALA A 31 24.92 15.19 -17.00
N ARG A 32 24.79 15.14 -18.33
CA ARG A 32 23.84 15.94 -19.10
C ARG A 32 22.38 15.58 -18.80
N ARG A 33 22.02 14.30 -18.78
CA ARG A 33 20.62 13.87 -18.55
C ARG A 33 20.15 14.13 -17.12
N ILE A 34 21.06 14.07 -16.14
CA ILE A 34 20.71 14.28 -14.73
C ILE A 34 20.85 15.76 -14.32
N GLY A 35 21.58 16.56 -15.09
CA GLY A 35 21.86 17.96 -14.76
C GLY A 35 22.87 18.09 -13.62
N ILE A 36 23.92 17.26 -13.62
CA ILE A 36 25.00 17.29 -12.61
C ILE A 36 26.37 17.54 -13.26
N PRO A 37 27.35 18.09 -12.51
CA PRO A 37 28.71 18.23 -13.02
C PRO A 37 29.30 16.90 -13.49
N ARG A 38 30.09 16.94 -14.57
CA ARG A 38 30.76 15.74 -15.12
C ARG A 38 31.65 15.05 -14.10
N SER A 39 32.34 15.80 -13.24
CA SER A 39 33.15 15.28 -12.14
C SER A 39 32.30 14.50 -11.12
N THR A 40 31.12 15.01 -10.78
CA THR A 40 30.16 14.31 -9.90
C THR A 40 29.65 13.03 -10.55
N ALA A 41 29.30 13.06 -11.84
CA ALA A 41 28.92 11.85 -12.56
C ALA A 41 30.06 10.83 -12.61
N GLN A 42 31.30 11.27 -12.79
CA GLN A 42 32.49 10.41 -12.80
C GLN A 42 32.71 9.73 -11.45
N ASP A 43 32.61 10.47 -10.33
CA ASP A 43 32.73 9.91 -8.99
C ASP A 43 31.68 8.84 -8.71
N TRP A 44 30.42 9.09 -9.10
CA TRP A 44 29.36 8.08 -9.00
C TRP A 44 29.61 6.87 -9.89
N THR A 45 30.07 7.06 -11.13
CA THR A 45 30.43 5.96 -12.02
C THR A 45 31.53 5.09 -11.40
N ASN A 46 32.59 5.70 -10.87
CA ASN A 46 33.69 4.97 -10.24
C ASN A 46 33.21 4.16 -9.03
N ARG A 47 32.39 4.76 -8.15
CA ARG A 47 31.79 4.06 -7.01
C ARG A 47 30.90 2.90 -7.45
N LEU A 48 30.04 3.13 -8.44
CA LEU A 48 29.12 2.10 -8.93
C LEU A 48 29.84 0.98 -9.69
N VAL A 49 31.01 1.21 -10.27
CA VAL A 49 31.90 0.16 -10.80
C VAL A 49 32.50 -0.66 -9.66
N LEU A 50 33.01 0.01 -8.61
CA LEU A 50 33.56 -0.67 -7.42
C LEU A 50 32.49 -1.50 -6.68
N GLU A 51 31.26 -1.00 -6.64
CA GLU A 51 30.08 -1.70 -6.11
C GLU A 51 29.52 -2.76 -7.08
N GLU A 52 30.17 -2.98 -8.22
CA GLU A 52 29.77 -3.89 -9.29
C GLU A 52 28.33 -3.68 -9.82
N CYS A 53 27.79 -2.48 -9.65
CA CYS A 53 26.46 -2.11 -10.13
C CYS A 53 26.45 -1.80 -11.64
N ILE A 54 27.59 -1.36 -12.16
CA ILE A 54 27.83 -1.10 -13.58
C ILE A 54 29.21 -1.66 -13.97
N LEU A 55 29.39 -2.00 -15.24
CA LEU A 55 30.62 -2.55 -15.79
C LEU A 55 31.19 -1.58 -16.82
N LEU A 56 32.51 -1.55 -16.93
CA LEU A 56 33.18 -0.92 -18.06
C LEU A 56 33.05 -1.86 -19.26
N ASP A 57 32.29 -1.42 -20.26
CA ASP A 57 32.02 -2.19 -21.48
C ASP A 57 33.10 -1.94 -22.54
N ALA A 58 33.46 -0.66 -22.75
CA ALA A 58 34.55 -0.27 -23.62
C ALA A 58 35.43 0.81 -22.96
N PRO A 59 36.76 0.62 -22.86
CA PRO A 59 37.66 1.64 -22.35
C PRO A 59 37.73 2.83 -23.31
N GLY A 60 37.89 4.04 -22.77
CA GLY A 60 38.06 5.24 -23.61
C GLY A 60 39.36 5.18 -24.41
N ARG A 61 39.33 5.65 -25.65
CA ARG A 61 40.50 5.71 -26.56
C ARG A 61 40.56 7.06 -27.25
N GLY A 62 41.60 7.84 -26.95
CA GLY A 62 41.80 9.16 -27.54
C GLY A 62 40.62 10.11 -27.27
N ARG A 63 39.89 10.48 -28.33
CA ARG A 63 38.68 11.33 -28.23
C ARG A 63 37.40 10.54 -27.93
N GLU A 64 37.43 9.21 -28.01
CA GLU A 64 36.28 8.36 -27.73
C GLU A 64 36.13 8.14 -26.21
N PRO A 65 34.97 8.50 -25.62
CA PRO A 65 34.73 8.33 -24.19
C PRO A 65 34.54 6.84 -23.83
N ALA A 66 34.94 6.49 -22.60
CA ALA A 66 34.63 5.18 -22.04
C ALA A 66 33.12 4.93 -21.98
N ARG A 67 32.71 3.69 -22.31
CA ARG A 67 31.31 3.24 -22.28
C ARG A 67 31.11 2.25 -21.15
N TYR A 68 29.98 2.38 -20.48
CA TYR A 68 29.60 1.56 -19.34
C TYR A 68 28.22 0.95 -19.58
N ILE A 69 28.00 -0.21 -18.99
CA ILE A 69 26.70 -0.89 -18.98
C ILE A 69 26.28 -1.16 -17.54
N ALA A 70 24.99 -1.08 -17.25
CA ALA A 70 24.48 -1.62 -15.99
C ALA A 70 24.61 -3.15 -16.01
N ARG A 71 25.23 -3.73 -14.96
CA ARG A 71 25.50 -5.19 -14.89
C ARG A 71 24.22 -6.04 -15.02
N THR A 72 23.09 -5.50 -14.58
CA THR A 72 21.79 -6.13 -14.79
C THR A 72 20.74 -5.06 -14.99
N ALA A 73 19.95 -5.24 -16.05
CA ALA A 73 18.71 -4.51 -16.25
C ALA A 73 17.61 -4.95 -15.28
N LEU A 74 17.78 -6.09 -14.60
CA LEU A 74 16.82 -6.57 -13.62
C LEU A 74 16.73 -5.55 -12.46
N PRO A 75 15.51 -5.13 -12.10
CA PRO A 75 15.33 -4.26 -10.95
C PRO A 75 15.82 -4.98 -9.70
N ARG A 76 16.38 -4.20 -8.76
CA ARG A 76 16.85 -4.74 -7.47
C ARG A 76 15.72 -5.34 -6.64
N THR A 77 14.50 -4.85 -6.85
CA THR A 77 13.29 -5.39 -6.26
C THR A 77 12.09 -5.03 -7.14
N LEU A 78 11.12 -5.94 -7.21
CA LEU A 78 9.78 -5.67 -7.74
C LEU A 78 8.74 -5.51 -6.62
N CYS A 79 9.17 -5.61 -5.36
CA CYS A 79 8.35 -5.41 -4.16
C CYS A 79 8.59 -3.99 -3.67
N LYS A 80 7.63 -3.08 -3.90
CA LYS A 80 7.74 -1.67 -3.51
C LYS A 80 7.67 -1.53 -1.99
N ARG A 81 6.67 -2.17 -1.38
CA ARG A 81 6.48 -2.19 0.08
C ARG A 81 5.73 -3.44 0.51
N ILE A 82 6.09 -3.92 1.69
CA ILE A 82 5.40 -5.02 2.37
C ILE A 82 5.30 -4.67 3.84
N PHE A 83 4.09 -4.69 4.37
CA PHE A 83 3.80 -4.35 5.76
C PHE A 83 2.51 -5.05 6.18
N THR A 84 2.26 -5.10 7.49
CA THR A 84 1.21 -5.95 8.02
C THR A 84 0.44 -5.23 9.11
N THR A 85 -0.89 -5.34 9.05
CA THR A 85 -1.76 -4.94 10.16
C THR A 85 -2.29 -6.17 10.88
N CYS A 86 -2.50 -6.06 12.18
CA CYS A 86 -3.06 -7.16 12.96
C CYS A 86 -4.02 -6.66 14.06
N ASP A 87 -5.09 -7.42 14.25
CA ASP A 87 -6.07 -7.31 15.33
C ASP A 87 -6.25 -8.69 15.95
N GLU A 88 -5.78 -8.87 17.19
CA GLU A 88 -5.86 -10.17 17.88
C GLU A 88 -5.29 -11.30 17.01
N ASP A 89 -6.15 -12.17 16.47
CA ASP A 89 -5.82 -13.27 15.57
C ASP A 89 -5.90 -12.89 14.08
N LEU A 90 -6.63 -11.84 13.71
CA LEU A 90 -6.83 -11.43 12.33
C LEU A 90 -5.64 -10.60 11.83
N VAL A 91 -5.14 -10.95 10.64
CA VAL A 91 -4.01 -10.28 10.00
C VAL A 91 -4.35 -9.89 8.57
N GLU A 92 -3.89 -8.72 8.14
CA GLU A 92 -3.89 -8.34 6.72
C GLU A 92 -2.48 -7.90 6.31
N ILE A 93 -1.90 -8.66 5.39
CA ILE A 93 -0.61 -8.39 4.77
C ILE A 93 -0.85 -7.56 3.51
N TYR A 94 -0.13 -6.45 3.41
CA TYR A 94 -0.15 -5.57 2.25
C TYR A 94 1.14 -5.77 1.49
N HIS A 95 1.06 -6.15 0.22
CA HIS A 95 2.22 -6.31 -0.65
C HIS A 95 1.99 -5.51 -1.93
N GLU A 96 2.62 -4.33 -2.02
CA GLU A 96 2.58 -3.50 -3.23
C GLU A 96 3.74 -3.87 -4.15
N CYS A 97 3.42 -4.32 -5.36
CA CYS A 97 4.40 -4.59 -6.40
C CYS A 97 4.69 -3.34 -7.25
N MET A 98 5.83 -3.31 -7.92
CA MET A 98 6.15 -2.32 -8.95
C MET A 98 5.45 -2.61 -10.30
N SER A 99 4.88 -3.82 -10.45
CA SER A 99 4.26 -4.31 -11.67
C SER A 99 2.90 -4.93 -11.37
N SER A 100 1.88 -4.49 -12.11
CA SER A 100 0.52 -5.05 -12.03
C SER A 100 0.47 -6.51 -12.46
N GLY A 101 1.33 -6.93 -13.41
CA GLY A 101 1.46 -8.32 -13.84
C GLY A 101 2.02 -9.20 -12.72
N CYS A 102 3.05 -8.73 -12.00
CA CYS A 102 3.58 -9.44 -10.84
C CYS A 102 2.55 -9.54 -9.71
N ALA A 103 1.80 -8.46 -9.43
CA ALA A 103 0.71 -8.49 -8.47
C ALA A 103 -0.37 -9.49 -8.89
N ALA A 104 -0.77 -9.52 -10.16
CA ALA A 104 -1.76 -10.47 -10.66
C ALA A 104 -1.31 -11.93 -10.51
N PHE A 105 -0.04 -12.22 -10.79
CA PHE A 105 0.57 -13.53 -10.57
C PHE A 105 0.54 -13.93 -9.09
N CYS A 106 0.97 -13.04 -8.19
CA CYS A 106 0.99 -13.30 -6.75
C CYS A 106 -0.44 -13.55 -6.22
N ARG A 107 -1.41 -12.69 -6.57
CA ARG A 107 -2.83 -12.87 -6.22
C ARG A 107 -3.34 -14.25 -6.65
N HIS A 108 -2.99 -14.68 -7.85
CA HIS A 108 -3.44 -15.95 -8.42
C HIS A 108 -2.88 -17.15 -7.64
N HIS A 109 -1.60 -17.14 -7.29
CA HIS A 109 -0.97 -18.24 -6.58
C HIS A 109 -1.30 -18.24 -5.09
N HIS A 110 -1.16 -17.12 -4.38
CA HIS A 110 -1.55 -17.03 -2.97
C HIS A 110 -3.04 -17.37 -2.77
N GLY A 111 -3.92 -16.88 -3.65
CA GLY A 111 -5.36 -17.11 -3.54
C GLY A 111 -5.82 -18.56 -3.75
N ARG A 112 -4.96 -19.45 -4.24
CA ARG A 112 -5.28 -20.88 -4.41
C ARG A 112 -4.38 -21.81 -3.61
N ALA A 113 -3.39 -21.27 -2.93
CA ALA A 113 -2.37 -22.09 -2.32
C ALA A 113 -2.84 -22.78 -1.03
N GLY A 114 -4.00 -22.37 -0.50
CA GLY A 114 -4.34 -22.66 0.88
C GLY A 114 -3.34 -22.00 1.83
N GLY A 115 -3.17 -22.59 3.01
CA GLY A 115 -2.27 -22.05 4.03
C GLY A 115 -2.99 -21.10 4.99
N ALA A 116 -2.24 -20.15 5.53
CA ALA A 116 -2.73 -19.26 6.60
C ALA A 116 -3.61 -18.09 6.08
N LEU A 117 -3.70 -17.91 4.76
CA LEU A 117 -4.50 -16.86 4.13
C LEU A 117 -5.94 -17.34 3.88
N SER A 118 -6.90 -16.54 4.32
CA SER A 118 -8.33 -16.73 4.06
C SER A 118 -8.80 -16.02 2.80
N THR A 119 -8.16 -14.91 2.43
CA THR A 119 -8.61 -14.10 1.29
C THR A 119 -7.46 -13.33 0.67
N VAL A 120 -7.40 -13.31 -0.67
CA VAL A 120 -6.37 -12.57 -1.41
C VAL A 120 -7.03 -11.70 -2.47
N ARG A 121 -6.90 -10.38 -2.30
CA ARG A 121 -7.42 -9.37 -3.23
C ARG A 121 -6.30 -8.56 -3.83
N ARG A 122 -6.60 -7.89 -4.95
CA ARG A 122 -5.64 -7.05 -5.66
C ARG A 122 -6.32 -5.76 -6.11
N ASP A 123 -5.77 -4.64 -5.67
CA ASP A 123 -6.19 -3.30 -6.04
C ASP A 123 -5.03 -2.65 -6.82
N GLY A 124 -5.12 -2.70 -8.15
CA GLY A 124 -4.02 -2.28 -9.02
C GLY A 124 -2.74 -3.09 -8.77
N THR A 125 -1.72 -2.46 -8.19
CA THR A 125 -0.44 -3.09 -7.83
C THR A 125 -0.36 -3.56 -6.38
N LEU A 126 -1.36 -3.25 -5.56
CA LEU A 126 -1.41 -3.63 -4.15
C LEU A 126 -2.15 -4.95 -3.96
N LEU A 127 -1.52 -5.90 -3.27
CA LEU A 127 -2.16 -7.09 -2.75
C LEU A 127 -2.63 -6.85 -1.32
N ARG A 128 -3.83 -7.33 -1.02
CA ARG A 128 -4.39 -7.40 0.32
C ARG A 128 -4.63 -8.87 0.65
N GLU A 129 -3.81 -9.41 1.53
CA GLU A 129 -3.79 -10.84 1.88
C GLU A 129 -4.23 -10.98 3.33
N ARG A 130 -5.50 -11.33 3.52
CA ARG A 130 -6.10 -11.52 4.84
C ARG A 130 -5.93 -12.97 5.27
N GLY A 131 -5.62 -13.16 6.55
CA GLY A 131 -5.39 -14.48 7.15
C GLY A 131 -5.46 -14.42 8.66
N HIS A 132 -5.14 -15.55 9.29
CA HIS A 132 -5.16 -15.73 10.74
C HIS A 132 -3.78 -16.10 11.27
N LEU A 133 -3.51 -15.80 12.54
CA LEU A 133 -2.31 -16.31 13.19
C LEU A 133 -2.39 -17.83 13.26
N GLY A 134 -1.26 -18.49 13.04
CA GLY A 134 -1.19 -19.94 13.07
C GLY A 134 -0.31 -20.52 11.96
N ASN A 135 -0.38 -21.83 11.83
CA ASN A 135 0.37 -22.61 10.86
C ASN A 135 -0.57 -23.59 10.17
N VAL A 136 -0.62 -23.51 8.85
CA VAL A 136 -1.45 -24.33 7.98
C VAL A 136 -0.55 -24.83 6.85
N SER A 137 -0.39 -26.15 6.77
CA SER A 137 0.42 -26.76 5.71
C SER A 137 -0.18 -26.48 4.34
N ALA A 138 0.69 -26.16 3.39
CA ALA A 138 0.36 -26.09 1.98
C ALA A 138 1.57 -26.49 1.13
N ASP A 139 1.28 -27.13 0.00
CA ASP A 139 2.28 -27.56 -0.97
C ASP A 139 2.43 -26.55 -2.09
N VAL A 140 3.68 -26.37 -2.55
CA VAL A 140 4.02 -25.51 -3.68
C VAL A 140 4.90 -26.28 -4.66
N GLY A 141 4.81 -25.99 -5.96
CA GLY A 141 5.54 -26.74 -6.98
C GLY A 141 5.23 -26.31 -8.41
N LEU A 142 5.49 -27.22 -9.35
CA LEU A 142 5.06 -27.06 -10.74
C LEU A 142 3.53 -27.19 -10.83
N SER A 143 2.98 -26.62 -11.90
CA SER A 143 1.56 -26.81 -12.25
C SER A 143 1.19 -28.29 -12.18
N PRO A 144 0.08 -28.67 -11.49
CA PRO A 144 -1.04 -27.81 -11.08
C PRO A 144 -0.90 -27.13 -9.70
N LEU A 145 0.20 -27.33 -8.97
CA LEU A 145 0.39 -26.73 -7.65
C LEU A 145 0.62 -25.21 -7.74
N PRO A 146 0.29 -24.45 -6.66
CA PRO A 146 0.69 -23.05 -6.56
C PRO A 146 2.22 -22.92 -6.54
N ALA A 147 2.75 -21.81 -7.07
CA ALA A 147 4.18 -21.53 -7.03
C ALA A 147 4.62 -20.88 -5.70
N VAL A 148 3.68 -20.35 -4.90
CA VAL A 148 3.95 -19.68 -3.64
C VAL A 148 2.75 -19.79 -2.69
N SER A 149 3.02 -19.94 -1.39
CA SER A 149 2.02 -20.02 -0.32
C SER A 149 2.54 -19.36 0.95
N VAL A 150 1.66 -18.69 1.71
CA VAL A 150 1.94 -18.29 3.09
C VAL A 150 1.41 -19.40 4.00
N VAL A 151 2.32 -20.18 4.59
CA VAL A 151 1.98 -21.37 5.38
C VAL A 151 1.87 -21.08 6.87
N ALA A 152 2.46 -19.99 7.35
CA ALA A 152 2.27 -19.57 8.74
C ALA A 152 2.36 -18.06 8.89
N ILE A 153 1.57 -17.53 9.81
CA ILE A 153 1.65 -16.14 10.28
C ILE A 153 1.78 -16.20 11.79
N ARG A 154 2.82 -15.59 12.33
CA ARG A 154 3.07 -15.54 13.78
C ARG A 154 3.27 -14.11 14.23
N LYS A 155 2.90 -13.82 15.46
CA LYS A 155 3.22 -12.57 16.13
C LYS A 155 4.25 -12.83 17.22
N ASP A 156 5.31 -12.03 17.24
CA ASP A 156 6.33 -12.04 18.29
C ASP A 156 6.60 -10.58 18.69
N GLY A 157 6.17 -10.19 19.89
CA GLY A 157 6.20 -8.79 20.33
C GLY A 157 5.49 -7.85 19.36
N ASP A 158 6.27 -6.90 18.81
CA ASP A 158 5.83 -5.89 17.84
C ASP A 158 6.05 -6.32 16.38
N GLN A 159 6.37 -7.59 16.13
CA GLN A 159 6.65 -8.13 14.80
C GLN A 159 5.61 -9.16 14.37
N ILE A 160 5.36 -9.18 13.06
CA ILE A 160 4.68 -10.27 12.36
C ILE A 160 5.71 -11.02 11.52
N ILE A 161 5.73 -12.34 11.66
CA ILE A 161 6.55 -13.25 10.87
C ILE A 161 5.65 -14.03 9.91
N GLN A 162 5.87 -13.82 8.62
CA GLN A 162 5.22 -14.58 7.55
C GLN A 162 6.16 -15.71 7.12
N THR A 163 5.72 -16.95 7.20
CA THR A 163 6.44 -18.10 6.64
C THR A 163 5.90 -18.39 5.25
N ILE A 164 6.74 -18.16 4.23
CA ILE A 164 6.38 -18.28 2.82
C ILE A 164 7.12 -19.47 2.24
N ARG A 165 6.40 -20.42 1.63
CA ARG A 165 6.99 -21.48 0.81
C ARG A 165 6.85 -21.09 -0.65
N SER A 166 7.90 -21.25 -1.44
CA SER A 166 7.92 -20.92 -2.86
C SER A 166 8.69 -21.93 -3.70
N PHE A 167 8.32 -22.02 -4.97
CA PHE A 167 8.97 -22.80 -6.02
C PHE A 167 9.23 -21.91 -7.23
N GLY A 168 10.35 -22.11 -7.93
CA GLY A 168 10.65 -21.39 -9.18
C GLY A 168 10.80 -19.87 -9.01
N GLY A 169 10.25 -19.09 -9.94
CA GLY A 169 10.38 -17.62 -10.00
C GLY A 169 10.07 -16.86 -8.69
N PRO A 170 8.96 -17.17 -7.98
CA PRO A 170 8.68 -16.58 -6.67
C PRO A 170 9.79 -16.76 -5.63
N SER A 171 10.57 -17.84 -5.72
CA SER A 171 11.71 -18.06 -4.83
C SER A 171 12.81 -17.01 -5.02
N TYR A 172 12.99 -16.50 -6.25
CA TYR A 172 13.91 -15.39 -6.51
C TYR A 172 13.43 -14.09 -5.85
N SER A 173 12.11 -13.83 -5.86
CA SER A 173 11.55 -12.69 -5.13
C SER A 173 11.82 -12.79 -3.63
N LEU A 174 11.58 -13.98 -3.07
CA LEU A 174 11.76 -14.25 -1.64
C LEU A 174 13.22 -14.14 -1.19
N THR A 175 14.18 -14.61 -1.99
CA THR A 175 15.61 -14.55 -1.64
C THR A 175 16.25 -13.19 -1.91
N GLU A 176 15.90 -12.51 -3.01
CA GLU A 176 16.65 -11.34 -3.49
C GLU A 176 15.90 -10.00 -3.39
N MET A 177 14.56 -10.01 -3.41
CA MET A 177 13.75 -8.81 -3.64
C MET A 177 13.00 -8.32 -2.40
N MET A 178 12.35 -9.22 -1.64
CA MET A 178 11.46 -8.84 -0.54
C MET A 178 12.19 -8.11 0.60
N SER A 179 13.45 -8.45 0.88
CA SER A 179 14.29 -7.78 1.89
C SER A 179 14.53 -6.29 1.63
N ARG A 180 14.26 -5.82 0.41
CA ARG A 180 14.42 -4.42 0.00
C ARG A 180 13.10 -3.65 -0.01
N ALA A 181 11.97 -4.31 0.22
CA ALA A 181 10.66 -3.67 0.23
C ALA A 181 10.51 -2.78 1.48
N ARG A 182 9.99 -1.56 1.31
CA ARG A 182 9.71 -0.68 2.46
C ARG A 182 8.73 -1.40 3.41
N GLY A 183 9.04 -1.39 4.71
CA GLY A 183 8.22 -2.04 5.74
C GLY A 183 8.68 -3.44 6.16
N VAL A 184 9.56 -4.07 5.36
CA VAL A 184 10.24 -5.32 5.73
C VAL A 184 11.44 -5.00 6.61
N GLN A 185 11.52 -5.66 7.77
CA GLN A 185 12.62 -5.52 8.73
C GLN A 185 13.73 -6.52 8.46
N ALA A 186 13.37 -7.76 8.10
CA ALA A 186 14.31 -8.83 7.78
C ALA A 186 13.65 -9.88 6.88
N VAL A 187 14.49 -10.61 6.14
CA VAL A 187 14.10 -11.84 5.45
C VAL A 187 15.17 -12.89 5.70
N HIS A 188 14.76 -14.05 6.17
CA HIS A 188 15.62 -15.23 6.28
C HIS A 188 15.08 -16.32 5.36
N THR A 189 15.95 -17.06 4.69
CA THR A 189 15.51 -18.12 3.78
C THR A 189 16.28 -19.40 4.01
N ARG A 190 15.57 -20.53 3.88
CA ARG A 190 16.13 -21.88 3.88
C ARG A 190 15.70 -22.57 2.58
N ARG A 191 16.65 -23.24 1.92
CA ARG A 191 16.38 -24.00 0.70
C ARG A 191 16.38 -25.49 1.03
N SER A 192 15.37 -26.19 0.53
CA SER A 192 15.26 -27.65 0.59
C SER A 192 14.89 -28.18 -0.79
N GLY A 193 15.88 -28.67 -1.53
CA GLY A 193 15.73 -29.02 -2.94
C GLY A 193 15.30 -27.80 -3.77
N ASN A 194 14.18 -27.94 -4.47
CA ASN A 194 13.62 -26.88 -5.32
C ASN A 194 12.66 -25.93 -4.59
N ILE A 195 12.43 -26.15 -3.31
CA ILE A 195 11.55 -25.32 -2.48
C ILE A 195 12.41 -24.37 -1.66
N VAL A 196 12.01 -23.11 -1.65
CA VAL A 196 12.54 -22.11 -0.73
C VAL A 196 11.47 -21.80 0.30
N GLU A 197 11.85 -21.84 1.57
CA GLU A 197 11.05 -21.35 2.68
C GLU A 197 11.69 -20.05 3.17
N GLY A 198 10.90 -19.00 3.28
CA GLY A 198 11.33 -17.69 3.73
C GLY A 198 10.51 -17.19 4.91
N TYR A 199 11.17 -16.47 5.80
CA TYR A 199 10.62 -15.85 6.99
C TYR A 199 10.73 -14.34 6.79
N VAL A 200 9.61 -13.69 6.53
CA VAL A 200 9.53 -12.25 6.26
C VAL A 200 9.01 -11.54 7.50
N TYR A 201 9.79 -10.60 8.03
CA TYR A 201 9.51 -9.88 9.26
C TYR A 201 9.01 -8.47 8.94
N THR A 202 7.85 -8.11 9.47
CA THR A 202 7.24 -6.77 9.36
C THR A 202 6.79 -6.31 10.74
N LYS A 203 6.63 -4.99 10.94
CA LYS A 203 5.99 -4.48 12.17
C LYS A 203 4.52 -4.90 12.23
N ALA A 204 4.04 -5.18 13.44
CA ALA A 204 2.64 -5.37 13.77
C ALA A 204 1.92 -4.01 13.87
N LEU A 205 1.42 -3.52 12.74
CA LEU A 205 0.71 -2.24 12.65
C LEU A 205 -0.79 -2.40 12.93
N ARG A 206 -1.48 -1.28 13.09
CA ARG A 206 -2.94 -1.19 13.22
C ARG A 206 -3.52 -0.57 11.96
N LEU A 207 -4.66 -1.10 11.49
CA LEU A 207 -5.42 -0.43 10.45
C LEU A 207 -6.11 0.80 11.03
N VAL A 208 -6.00 1.94 10.36
CA VAL A 208 -6.77 3.16 10.62
C VAL A 208 -7.55 3.50 9.35
N ALA A 209 -8.88 3.38 9.43
CA ALA A 209 -9.81 3.71 8.36
C ALA A 209 -10.49 5.03 8.69
N ILE A 210 -10.36 6.03 7.82
CA ILE A 210 -10.95 7.36 7.97
C ILE A 210 -11.96 7.60 6.86
N GLY A 211 -13.23 7.69 7.24
CA GLY A 211 -14.30 8.14 6.39
C GLY A 211 -14.40 9.66 6.41
N ILE A 212 -14.71 10.27 5.27
CA ILE A 212 -14.76 11.72 5.06
C ILE A 212 -15.94 12.01 4.14
N ASP A 213 -16.78 12.98 4.52
CA ASP A 213 -17.95 13.35 3.73
C ASP A 213 -18.39 14.81 3.94
N ASP A 214 -19.21 15.30 3.03
CA ASP A 214 -19.87 16.62 3.05
C ASP A 214 -18.88 17.79 3.19
N THR A 215 -17.71 17.68 2.53
CA THR A 215 -16.62 18.68 2.65
C THR A 215 -16.62 19.74 1.56
N ASP A 216 -17.45 19.56 0.53
CA ASP A 216 -17.60 20.42 -0.64
C ASP A 216 -18.99 21.05 -0.71
N THR A 217 -19.10 22.14 -1.46
CA THR A 217 -20.36 22.84 -1.76
C THR A 217 -20.56 22.95 -3.27
N GLU A 218 -21.74 23.40 -3.70
CA GLU A 218 -21.97 23.67 -5.12
C GLU A 218 -20.91 24.65 -5.67
N GLY A 219 -20.17 24.20 -6.70
CA GLY A 219 -19.13 25.00 -7.36
C GLY A 219 -17.81 25.17 -6.60
N ASN A 220 -17.63 24.57 -5.42
CA ASN A 220 -16.39 24.71 -4.64
C ASN A 220 -15.98 23.43 -3.89
N GLY A 221 -14.75 22.98 -4.12
CA GLY A 221 -14.17 21.82 -3.46
C GLY A 221 -14.61 20.48 -4.07
N ALA A 222 -14.01 19.40 -3.58
CA ALA A 222 -14.43 18.03 -3.86
C ALA A 222 -13.95 17.10 -2.73
N THR A 223 -14.88 16.35 -2.11
CA THR A 223 -14.57 15.47 -0.98
C THR A 223 -13.44 14.48 -1.28
N PHE A 224 -13.40 13.90 -2.49
CA PHE A 224 -12.32 12.96 -2.85
C PHE A 224 -10.94 13.63 -2.94
N ALA A 225 -10.88 14.90 -3.37
CA ALA A 225 -9.62 15.62 -3.50
C ALA A 225 -9.06 15.98 -2.12
N LEU A 226 -9.93 16.42 -1.21
CA LEU A 226 -9.54 16.72 0.17
C LEU A 226 -9.14 15.46 0.94
N ALA A 227 -9.86 14.35 0.74
CA ALA A 227 -9.51 13.04 1.29
C ALA A 227 -8.12 12.58 0.82
N TYR A 228 -7.82 12.73 -0.48
CA TYR A 228 -6.51 12.39 -1.01
C TYR A 228 -5.41 13.31 -0.44
N ALA A 229 -5.67 14.61 -0.30
CA ALA A 229 -4.73 15.54 0.33
C ALA A 229 -4.42 15.12 1.77
N LEU A 230 -5.43 14.71 2.54
CA LEU A 230 -5.26 14.18 3.89
C LEU A 230 -4.45 12.87 3.91
N LEU A 231 -4.72 11.94 2.98
CA LEU A 231 -3.94 10.71 2.81
C LEU A 231 -2.45 11.02 2.60
N GLN A 232 -2.14 12.00 1.75
CA GLN A 232 -0.75 12.41 1.49
C GLN A 232 -0.13 13.14 2.68
N HIS A 233 -0.91 13.94 3.42
CA HIS A 233 -0.45 14.67 4.60
C HIS A 233 -0.06 13.70 5.73
N ILE A 234 -1.00 12.88 6.18
CA ILE A 234 -0.78 11.89 7.26
C ILE A 234 0.22 10.81 6.82
N GLY A 235 0.21 10.42 5.55
CA GLY A 235 1.12 9.39 5.02
C GLY A 235 2.61 9.77 5.05
N ARG A 236 2.96 11.01 5.41
CA ARG A 236 4.33 11.48 5.64
C ARG A 236 4.80 11.33 7.08
N MET A 237 3.91 11.02 8.02
CA MET A 237 4.27 10.77 9.41
C MET A 237 5.12 9.51 9.54
N ASP A 238 6.13 9.56 10.39
CA ASP A 238 6.92 8.37 10.73
C ASP A 238 6.04 7.33 11.44
N GLY A 239 6.25 6.05 11.11
CA GLY A 239 5.41 4.97 11.63
C GLY A 239 4.02 4.86 10.98
N VAL A 240 3.75 5.60 9.91
CA VAL A 240 2.48 5.56 9.17
C VAL A 240 2.70 5.17 7.71
N MET A 241 1.88 4.26 7.20
CA MET A 241 1.90 3.80 5.81
C MET A 241 0.52 3.99 5.16
N PRO A 242 0.38 4.85 4.15
CA PRO A 242 -0.90 5.05 3.44
C PRO A 242 -1.24 3.80 2.63
N ILE A 243 -2.43 3.22 2.80
CA ILE A 243 -2.86 1.98 2.12
C ILE A 243 -3.57 2.32 0.82
N ALA A 244 -4.73 2.96 0.92
CA ALA A 244 -5.62 3.21 -0.21
C ALA A 244 -6.54 4.42 0.03
N HIS A 245 -7.15 4.89 -1.07
CA HIS A 245 -8.26 5.83 -1.09
C HIS A 245 -9.36 5.23 -1.95
N HIS A 246 -10.56 5.16 -1.40
CA HIS A 246 -11.76 4.67 -2.06
C HIS A 246 -12.84 5.76 -2.05
N VAL A 247 -13.70 5.72 -3.07
CA VAL A 247 -14.92 6.52 -3.15
C VAL A 247 -16.10 5.57 -3.08
N ALA A 248 -17.08 5.89 -2.25
CA ALA A 248 -18.29 5.10 -2.09
C ALA A 248 -19.52 5.96 -2.39
N MET A 249 -20.37 5.47 -3.28
CA MET A 249 -21.67 6.10 -3.60
C MET A 249 -22.70 5.68 -2.56
N LEU A 250 -23.44 6.66 -2.04
CA LEU A 250 -24.54 6.48 -1.09
C LEU A 250 -25.89 6.54 -1.82
N SER A 251 -27.01 6.59 -1.07
CA SER A 251 -28.34 6.59 -1.67
C SER A 251 -28.54 7.79 -2.61
N PRO A 252 -28.85 7.60 -3.90
CA PRO A 252 -29.08 8.71 -4.82
C PRO A 252 -30.39 9.45 -4.54
N ALA A 253 -31.25 8.94 -3.66
CA ALA A 253 -32.56 9.51 -3.35
C ALA A 253 -32.51 10.68 -2.33
N ILE A 254 -31.35 10.95 -1.72
CA ILE A 254 -31.19 12.04 -0.76
C ILE A 254 -31.28 13.39 -1.48
N ALA A 255 -32.10 14.31 -0.96
CA ALA A 255 -32.33 15.63 -1.55
C ALA A 255 -31.18 16.60 -1.24
N GLU A 256 -30.62 16.53 -0.03
CA GLU A 256 -29.57 17.41 0.48
C GLU A 256 -28.15 16.95 0.07
N LYS A 257 -28.02 16.35 -1.12
CA LYS A 257 -26.77 15.84 -1.67
C LYS A 257 -26.08 16.89 -2.55
N THR A 258 -24.75 16.82 -2.64
CA THR A 258 -24.01 17.36 -3.80
C THR A 258 -24.24 16.43 -5.00
N ALA A 259 -23.81 16.83 -6.20
CA ALA A 259 -24.18 16.19 -7.48
C ALA A 259 -24.14 14.65 -7.50
N GLY A 260 -23.25 13.99 -6.73
CA GLY A 260 -23.07 12.53 -6.71
C GLY A 260 -23.49 11.77 -5.44
N ASN A 261 -23.75 12.43 -4.31
CA ASN A 261 -23.89 11.80 -2.97
C ASN A 261 -22.83 10.70 -2.68
N SER A 262 -21.55 11.07 -2.68
CA SER A 262 -20.44 10.15 -2.50
C SER A 262 -19.54 10.58 -1.36
N CYS A 263 -19.12 9.62 -0.54
CA CYS A 263 -18.16 9.80 0.53
C CYS A 263 -16.79 9.19 0.16
N SER A 264 -15.74 9.56 0.89
CA SER A 264 -14.39 9.01 0.71
C SER A 264 -13.94 8.20 1.93
N LEU A 265 -13.22 7.11 1.67
CA LEU A 265 -12.54 6.29 2.66
C LEU A 265 -11.05 6.33 2.38
N ILE A 266 -10.24 6.69 3.36
CA ILE A 266 -8.77 6.57 3.30
C ILE A 266 -8.30 5.59 4.38
N GLU A 267 -7.25 4.84 4.06
CA GLU A 267 -6.75 3.78 4.92
C GLU A 267 -5.26 3.96 5.19
N PHE A 268 -4.84 3.68 6.43
CA PHE A 268 -3.44 3.67 6.85
C PHE A 268 -3.12 2.42 7.66
N ALA A 269 -1.89 1.94 7.57
CA ALA A 269 -1.31 1.08 8.59
C ALA A 269 -0.41 1.96 9.47
N ALA A 270 -0.68 2.01 10.77
CA ALA A 270 0.01 2.88 11.70
C ALA A 270 0.52 2.12 12.93
N GLU A 271 1.63 2.58 13.48
CA GLU A 271 2.05 2.16 14.83
C GLU A 271 1.04 2.68 15.87
N GLU A 272 0.76 1.88 16.90
CA GLU A 272 -0.29 2.19 17.89
C GLU A 272 -0.15 3.60 18.49
N HIS A 273 1.09 4.02 18.80
CA HIS A 273 1.38 5.32 19.39
C HIS A 273 1.11 6.52 18.46
N GLN A 274 0.98 6.30 17.15
CA GLN A 274 0.67 7.36 16.17
C GLN A 274 -0.84 7.61 16.06
N ILE A 275 -1.69 6.69 16.51
CA ILE A 275 -3.15 6.75 16.30
C ILE A 275 -3.78 8.03 16.86
N PRO A 276 -3.50 8.48 18.10
CA PRO A 276 -4.06 9.73 18.60
C PRO A 276 -3.71 10.93 17.71
N GLY A 277 -2.44 11.03 17.29
CA GLY A 277 -1.99 12.10 16.40
C GLY A 277 -2.63 12.06 15.02
N ILE A 278 -2.92 10.87 14.47
CA ILE A 278 -3.66 10.68 13.22
C ILE A 278 -5.10 11.20 13.36
N ILE A 279 -5.78 10.89 14.46
CA ILE A 279 -7.17 11.32 14.72
C ILE A 279 -7.23 12.85 14.81
N ASP A 280 -6.35 13.45 15.62
CA ASP A 280 -6.34 14.90 15.85
C ASP A 280 -5.99 15.67 14.57
N GLN A 281 -4.98 15.21 13.82
CA GLN A 281 -4.61 15.83 12.55
C GLN A 281 -5.71 15.66 11.49
N ALA A 282 -6.37 14.51 11.41
CA ALA A 282 -7.47 14.31 10.48
C ALA A 282 -8.63 15.29 10.75
N ALA A 283 -9.04 15.42 12.02
CA ALA A 283 -10.08 16.35 12.41
C ALA A 283 -9.70 17.81 12.11
N SER A 284 -8.51 18.22 12.54
CA SER A 284 -8.04 19.60 12.34
C SER A 284 -7.84 19.95 10.87
N PHE A 285 -7.31 19.03 10.06
CA PHE A 285 -7.07 19.25 8.64
C PHE A 285 -8.38 19.41 7.89
N ILE A 286 -9.34 18.50 8.09
CA ILE A 286 -10.65 18.59 7.41
C ILE A 286 -11.42 19.83 7.86
N ALA A 287 -11.41 20.16 9.16
CA ALA A 287 -12.07 21.34 9.68
C ALA A 287 -11.49 22.66 9.09
N GLY A 288 -10.18 22.70 8.85
CA GLY A 288 -9.49 23.89 8.33
C GLY A 288 -9.57 24.06 6.81
N GLU A 289 -9.66 22.96 6.06
CA GLU A 289 -9.60 22.95 4.59
C GLU A 289 -10.96 22.72 3.91
N SER A 290 -11.98 22.32 4.67
CA SER A 290 -13.31 22.08 4.08
C SER A 290 -14.00 23.37 3.66
N SER A 291 -14.63 23.33 2.49
CA SER A 291 -15.50 24.40 1.98
C SER A 291 -16.91 24.38 2.58
N SER A 292 -17.29 23.31 3.27
CA SER A 292 -18.64 23.10 3.81
C SER A 292 -18.61 23.12 5.34
N PRO A 293 -19.55 23.83 6.01
CA PRO A 293 -19.66 23.78 7.47
C PRO A 293 -20.24 22.45 7.98
N HIS A 294 -20.69 21.59 7.07
CA HIS A 294 -21.32 20.31 7.39
C HIS A 294 -20.37 19.12 7.28
N TRP A 295 -19.07 19.36 7.04
CA TRP A 295 -18.05 18.32 6.96
C TRP A 295 -18.18 17.30 8.08
N GLY A 296 -17.81 16.05 7.79
CA GLY A 296 -17.72 15.04 8.82
C GLY A 296 -16.60 14.06 8.57
N ILE A 297 -16.05 13.56 9.66
CA ILE A 297 -15.10 12.45 9.65
C ILE A 297 -15.57 11.34 10.59
N ALA A 298 -15.16 10.12 10.26
CA ALA A 298 -15.29 8.95 11.13
C ALA A 298 -13.98 8.16 11.09
N VAL A 299 -13.40 7.87 12.26
CA VAL A 299 -12.14 7.14 12.38
C VAL A 299 -12.38 5.82 13.09
N LYS A 300 -12.17 4.72 12.35
CA LYS A 300 -12.25 3.35 12.84
C LYS A 300 -10.85 2.76 12.93
N ILE A 301 -10.54 2.15 14.06
CA ILE A 301 -9.32 1.36 14.24
C ILE A 301 -9.64 -0.13 14.07
N GLY A 302 -8.73 -0.84 13.40
CA GLY A 302 -8.76 -2.29 13.29
C GLY A 302 -9.45 -2.85 12.04
N LEU A 303 -9.21 -4.14 11.82
CA LEU A 303 -9.62 -4.98 10.69
C LEU A 303 -11.03 -5.55 10.79
N SER A 304 -11.59 -5.60 12.00
CA SER A 304 -12.91 -6.19 12.26
C SER A 304 -14.02 -5.47 11.48
N ARG A 305 -15.00 -6.22 11.00
CA ARG A 305 -16.19 -5.70 10.28
C ARG A 305 -17.46 -6.24 10.94
N PRO A 306 -17.87 -5.67 12.09
CA PRO A 306 -19.09 -6.10 12.77
C PRO A 306 -20.32 -5.94 11.88
N GLU A 307 -21.28 -6.88 11.99
CA GLU A 307 -22.51 -6.90 11.19
C GLU A 307 -23.30 -5.58 11.28
N ARG A 308 -23.35 -4.95 12.46
CA ARG A 308 -23.99 -3.64 12.66
C ARG A 308 -23.40 -2.52 11.79
N LEU A 309 -22.09 -2.55 11.51
CA LEU A 309 -21.46 -1.57 10.60
C LEU A 309 -21.87 -1.89 9.16
N LEU A 310 -21.85 -3.16 8.77
CA LEU A 310 -22.29 -3.57 7.42
C LEU A 310 -23.76 -3.18 7.17
N ALA A 311 -24.62 -3.38 8.16
CA ALA A 311 -26.02 -2.98 8.10
C ALA A 311 -26.18 -1.46 7.95
N TYR A 312 -25.38 -0.66 8.68
CA TYR A 312 -25.37 0.80 8.52
C TYR A 312 -24.90 1.22 7.11
N GLY A 313 -23.82 0.61 6.60
CA GLY A 313 -23.34 0.85 5.25
C GLY A 313 -24.37 0.49 4.17
N ALA A 314 -25.13 -0.60 4.38
CA ALA A 314 -26.22 -1.00 3.49
C ALA A 314 -27.35 0.03 3.53
N LYS A 315 -27.79 0.40 4.73
CA LYS A 315 -28.84 1.41 4.95
C LYS A 315 -28.47 2.76 4.35
N ALA A 316 -27.21 3.20 4.47
CA ALA A 316 -26.76 4.48 3.90
C ALA A 316 -26.82 4.51 2.36
N ARG A 317 -26.88 3.33 1.71
CA ARG A 317 -26.96 3.17 0.26
C ARG A 317 -28.40 3.03 -0.24
N SER A 318 -29.37 2.78 0.63
CA SER A 318 -30.80 2.65 0.28
C SER A 318 -31.68 3.75 0.88
N ASP A 319 -31.44 4.15 2.13
CA ASP A 319 -32.37 4.92 2.95
C ASP A 319 -31.74 6.20 3.53
N ARG A 320 -32.60 7.07 4.07
CA ARG A 320 -32.18 8.23 4.87
C ARG A 320 -31.80 7.77 6.28
N ILE A 321 -30.68 8.26 6.78
CA ILE A 321 -30.20 8.01 8.14
C ILE A 321 -30.23 9.31 8.93
N ASP A 322 -30.64 9.22 10.20
CA ASP A 322 -30.59 10.35 11.13
C ASP A 322 -29.19 10.51 11.74
N ILE A 323 -28.78 11.74 12.03
CA ILE A 323 -27.46 12.00 12.63
C ILE A 323 -27.32 11.37 14.02
N ASP A 324 -28.40 11.27 14.80
CA ASP A 324 -28.36 10.67 16.14
C ASP A 324 -28.21 9.15 16.07
N GLU A 325 -28.74 8.51 15.02
CA GLU A 325 -28.47 7.11 14.72
C GLU A 325 -26.98 6.88 14.41
N ALA A 326 -26.38 7.76 13.60
CA ALA A 326 -24.95 7.70 13.28
C ALA A 326 -24.07 7.87 14.55
N LYS A 327 -24.38 8.87 15.40
CA LYS A 327 -23.67 9.11 16.66
C LYS A 327 -23.76 7.92 17.60
N SER A 328 -24.97 7.36 17.77
CA SER A 328 -25.22 6.22 18.66
C SER A 328 -24.43 4.98 18.21
N LEU A 329 -24.41 4.70 16.90
CA LEU A 329 -23.64 3.58 16.35
C LEU A 329 -22.13 3.80 16.50
N ALA A 330 -21.64 5.02 16.27
CA ALA A 330 -20.23 5.36 16.40
C ALA A 330 -19.75 5.16 17.84
N GLU A 331 -20.50 5.66 18.82
CA GLU A 331 -20.22 5.47 20.25
C GLU A 331 -20.21 3.98 20.62
N ALA A 332 -21.26 3.24 20.26
CA ALA A 332 -21.36 1.81 20.54
C ALA A 332 -20.26 0.98 19.86
N SER A 333 -19.62 1.51 18.81
CA SER A 333 -18.55 0.86 18.03
C SER A 333 -17.15 1.38 18.34
N GLY A 334 -17.00 2.34 19.26
CA GLY A 334 -15.72 2.97 19.55
C GLY A 334 -15.13 3.74 18.36
N ILE A 335 -15.97 4.17 17.42
CA ILE A 335 -15.57 4.96 16.25
C ILE A 335 -15.59 6.43 16.65
N ARG A 336 -14.47 7.13 16.41
CA ARG A 336 -14.38 8.57 16.69
C ARG A 336 -14.99 9.33 15.53
N ILE A 337 -15.93 10.23 15.81
CA ILE A 337 -16.53 11.11 14.81
C ILE A 337 -16.30 12.57 15.19
N ALA A 338 -16.18 13.43 14.18
CA ALA A 338 -16.11 14.88 14.37
C ALA A 338 -16.76 15.58 13.17
N GLY A 339 -17.31 16.78 13.41
CA GLY A 339 -17.96 17.59 12.40
C GLY A 339 -19.48 17.66 12.54
N GLY A 340 -20.14 18.10 11.47
CA GLY A 340 -21.57 18.28 11.36
C GLY A 340 -22.28 17.06 10.76
N ARG A 341 -23.20 17.31 9.82
CA ARG A 341 -24.05 16.27 9.20
C ARG A 341 -23.25 15.22 8.42
N GLY A 342 -22.11 15.57 7.85
CA GLY A 342 -21.24 14.68 7.09
C GLY A 342 -20.76 13.46 7.88
N VAL A 343 -20.89 13.44 9.22
CA VAL A 343 -20.60 12.24 10.01
C VAL A 343 -21.44 11.04 9.58
N ILE A 344 -22.63 11.25 8.99
CA ILE A 344 -23.49 10.19 8.48
C ILE A 344 -22.79 9.43 7.35
N GLY A 345 -22.33 10.12 6.31
CA GLY A 345 -21.65 9.50 5.19
C GLY A 345 -20.20 9.14 5.47
N ALA A 346 -19.52 9.86 6.36
CA ALA A 346 -18.21 9.45 6.86
C ALA A 346 -18.29 8.10 7.60
N LEU A 347 -19.30 7.91 8.45
CA LEU A 347 -19.55 6.62 9.10
C LEU A 347 -19.94 5.54 8.09
N ALA A 348 -20.64 5.90 7.01
CA ALA A 348 -20.95 4.98 5.92
C ALA A 348 -19.68 4.53 5.18
N ALA A 349 -18.75 5.45 4.90
CA ALA A 349 -17.47 5.14 4.28
C ALA A 349 -16.66 4.11 5.08
N VAL A 350 -16.52 4.28 6.40
CA VAL A 350 -15.83 3.29 7.25
C VAL A 350 -16.61 1.97 7.39
N SER A 351 -17.93 2.03 7.29
CA SER A 351 -18.79 0.83 7.31
C SER A 351 -18.67 -0.01 6.05
N LEU A 352 -18.34 0.62 4.92
CA LEU A 352 -18.08 0.00 3.62
C LEU A 352 -16.63 -0.45 3.44
N HIS A 353 -15.77 -0.26 4.44
CA HIS A 353 -14.39 -0.75 4.42
C HIS A 353 -14.34 -2.24 4.09
N GLY A 354 -13.48 -2.60 3.12
CA GLY A 354 -13.31 -3.98 2.67
C GLY A 354 -14.35 -4.46 1.66
N CYS A 355 -15.26 -3.61 1.19
CA CYS A 355 -16.06 -3.86 -0.01
C CYS A 355 -15.23 -3.66 -1.28
N GLY A 356 -15.57 -4.36 -2.37
CA GLY A 356 -14.91 -4.17 -3.66
C GLY A 356 -15.48 -2.97 -4.43
N ASP A 357 -14.72 -2.46 -5.40
CA ASP A 357 -15.07 -1.24 -6.16
C ASP A 357 -16.44 -1.33 -6.84
N GLU A 358 -16.85 -2.50 -7.33
CA GLU A 358 -18.18 -2.69 -7.92
C GLU A 358 -19.30 -2.41 -6.91
N VAL A 359 -19.13 -2.86 -5.67
CA VAL A 359 -20.09 -2.59 -4.58
C VAL A 359 -20.03 -1.11 -4.20
N LEU A 360 -18.82 -0.56 -4.03
CA LEU A 360 -18.64 0.82 -3.60
C LEU A 360 -19.22 1.83 -4.60
N LEU A 361 -19.12 1.57 -5.91
CA LEU A 361 -19.53 2.48 -6.98
C LEU A 361 -20.93 2.20 -7.54
N ASN A 362 -21.67 1.23 -6.99
CA ASN A 362 -23.03 0.96 -7.40
C ASN A 362 -23.93 0.63 -6.19
N PRO A 363 -24.67 1.62 -5.65
CA PRO A 363 -25.53 1.46 -4.47
C PRO A 363 -26.56 0.32 -4.56
N LYS A 364 -26.86 -0.17 -5.77
CA LYS A 364 -27.82 -1.25 -6.01
C LYS A 364 -27.24 -2.65 -5.74
N ILE A 365 -25.92 -2.79 -5.66
CA ILE A 365 -25.27 -4.08 -5.37
C ILE A 365 -25.24 -4.27 -3.85
N PRO A 366 -25.80 -5.37 -3.30
CA PRO A 366 -25.74 -5.66 -1.87
C PRO A 366 -24.30 -5.80 -1.35
N ILE A 367 -24.11 -5.59 -0.04
CA ILE A 367 -22.81 -5.68 0.66
C ILE A 367 -22.47 -7.12 1.02
#